data_AF-A0A015I9G7-F1
#
_entry.id   AF-A0A015I9G7-F1
#
_cell.length_a   1.000
_cell.length_b   1.000
_cell.length_c   1.000
_cell.angle_alpha   90.00
_cell.angle_beta   90.00
_cell.angle_gamma   90.00
#
_symmetry.space_group_name_H-M   'P 1'
#
loop_
_entity.id
_entity.type
_entity.pdbx_description
1 polymer ?
#
loop_
_entity_poly.entity_id
_entity_poly.type
_entity_poly.pdbx_seq_one_letter_code
_entity_poly.pdbx_strand_id
1 'polypeptide(L)'
;MQRTPSTYASTKKAFTISPLTHLERILKNLLIMPKMYFGPRIVANEKREFWHGELWQDSLLFGENKIRTTNEEFYKAGEFLIFREQSSTFMCRVRSVVNNEMDNNTLKLKVDMLLKHEKLPNCRPS
;
A
#
# COMPACT_ATOMS: atom_id res chain seq x y z
N MET A 1 17.73 -10.36 -32.58
CA MET A 1 16.45 -10.82 -32.01
C MET A 1 15.30 -10.21 -32.81
N GLN A 2 14.59 -11.02 -33.59
CA GLN A 2 13.36 -10.59 -34.29
C GLN A 2 12.20 -10.58 -33.29
N ARG A 3 11.52 -9.44 -33.15
CA ARG A 3 10.28 -9.37 -32.38
C ARG A 3 9.14 -9.88 -33.26
N THR A 4 8.36 -10.82 -32.75
CA THR A 4 7.16 -11.35 -33.42
C THR A 4 6.17 -10.21 -33.67
N PRO A 5 5.69 -10.01 -34.91
CA PRO A 5 4.70 -8.99 -35.22
C PRO A 5 3.37 -9.26 -34.50
N SER A 6 2.74 -8.22 -33.96
CA SER A 6 1.40 -8.32 -33.36
C SER A 6 0.36 -8.63 -34.43
N THR A 7 -0.50 -9.62 -34.17
CA THR A 7 -1.63 -10.02 -35.04
C THR A 7 -2.94 -9.28 -34.71
N TYR A 8 -2.94 -8.41 -33.69
CA TYR A 8 -4.13 -7.66 -33.30
C TYR A 8 -4.38 -6.47 -34.21
N ALA A 9 -5.66 -6.24 -34.54
CA ALA A 9 -6.10 -5.04 -35.24
C ALA A 9 -5.66 -3.79 -34.47
N SER A 10 -5.17 -2.76 -35.19
CA SER A 10 -4.78 -1.48 -34.60
C SER A 10 -5.96 -0.89 -33.82
N THR A 11 -5.84 -0.86 -32.50
CA THR A 11 -6.82 -0.22 -31.63
C THR A 11 -6.59 1.30 -31.67
N LYS A 12 -7.67 2.06 -31.89
CA LYS A 12 -7.66 3.52 -31.81
C LYS A 12 -7.15 3.93 -30.43
N LYS A 13 -6.32 4.97 -30.33
CA LYS A 13 -5.85 5.49 -29.04
C LYS A 13 -7.06 5.75 -28.15
N ALA A 14 -7.19 4.99 -27.06
CA ALA A 14 -8.32 5.10 -26.13
C ALA A 14 -8.34 6.45 -25.38
N PHE A 15 -7.18 7.09 -25.28
CA PHE A 15 -7.03 8.39 -24.63
C PHE A 15 -6.38 9.40 -25.57
N THR A 16 -7.02 10.56 -25.72
CA THR A 16 -6.49 11.72 -26.47
C THR A 16 -5.36 12.42 -25.71
N ILE A 17 -5.28 12.22 -24.40
CA ILE A 17 -4.29 12.79 -23.48
C ILE A 17 -3.64 11.64 -22.71
N SER A 18 -2.34 11.75 -22.40
CA SER A 18 -1.65 10.75 -21.57
C SER A 18 -2.33 10.61 -20.20
N PRO A 19 -2.55 9.37 -19.70
CA PRO A 19 -3.05 9.16 -18.34
C PRO A 19 -2.25 9.89 -17.27
N LEU A 20 -0.92 9.97 -17.42
CA LEU A 20 -0.05 10.71 -16.48
C LEU A 20 -0.40 12.19 -16.46
N THR A 21 -0.52 12.83 -17.62
CA THR A 21 -0.90 14.24 -17.72
C THR A 21 -2.29 14.50 -17.16
N HIS A 22 -3.22 13.55 -17.32
CA HIS A 22 -4.55 13.65 -16.74
C HIS A 22 -4.49 13.59 -15.21
N LEU A 23 -3.75 12.63 -14.64
CA LEU A 23 -3.54 12.52 -13.19
C LEU A 23 -2.86 13.76 -12.62
N GLU A 24 -1.79 14.26 -13.26
CA GLU A 24 -1.11 15.48 -12.82
C GLU A 24 -2.05 16.70 -12.79
N ARG A 25 -2.95 16.82 -13.77
CA ARG A 25 -3.94 17.91 -13.80
C ARG A 25 -4.93 17.80 -12.65
N ILE A 26 -5.43 16.59 -12.35
CA ILE A 26 -6.31 16.35 -11.20
C ILE A 26 -5.57 16.67 -9.90
N LEU A 27 -4.34 16.16 -9.76
CA LEU A 27 -3.53 16.32 -8.55
C LEU A 27 -3.04 17.76 -8.32
N LYS A 28 -3.03 18.61 -9.34
CA LYS A 28 -2.72 20.05 -9.22
C LYS A 28 -3.96 20.93 -9.08
N ASN A 29 -5.16 20.36 -9.22
CA ASN A 29 -6.40 21.12 -9.10
C ASN A 29 -6.73 21.37 -7.62
N LEU A 30 -6.56 22.62 -7.18
CA LEU A 30 -6.78 23.03 -5.79
C LEU A 30 -8.23 22.87 -5.30
N LEU A 31 -9.22 22.74 -6.19
CA LEU A 31 -10.62 22.53 -5.83
C LEU A 31 -10.97 21.05 -5.64
N ILE A 32 -10.27 20.16 -6.36
CA ILE A 32 -10.52 18.72 -6.33
C ILE A 32 -9.63 18.06 -5.28
N MET A 33 -8.36 18.46 -5.21
CA MET A 33 -7.38 17.83 -4.33
C MET A 33 -7.80 17.70 -2.87
N PRO A 34 -8.34 18.74 -2.22
CA PRO A 34 -8.78 18.63 -0.82
C PRO A 34 -9.97 17.68 -0.61
N LYS A 35 -10.69 17.31 -1.69
CA LYS A 35 -11.83 16.39 -1.66
C LYS A 35 -11.44 14.94 -1.97
N MET A 36 -10.21 14.71 -2.42
CA MET A 36 -9.70 13.37 -2.67
C MET A 36 -9.27 12.71 -1.36
N TYR A 37 -9.53 11.41 -1.24
CA TYR A 37 -9.13 10.65 -0.08
C TYR A 37 -7.66 10.25 -0.16
N PHE A 38 -6.80 10.82 0.69
CA PHE A 38 -5.40 10.41 0.88
C PHE A 38 -5.15 9.88 2.30
N GLY A 39 -6.21 9.41 2.97
CA GLY A 39 -6.14 8.91 4.33
C GLY A 39 -5.57 7.49 4.44
N PRO A 40 -5.66 6.88 5.63
CA PRO A 40 -5.27 5.50 5.87
C PRO A 40 -5.99 4.52 4.94
N ARG A 41 -5.40 3.36 4.68
CA ARG A 41 -6.13 2.31 3.96
C ARG A 41 -7.35 1.87 4.77
N ILE A 42 -8.50 1.65 4.14
CA ILE A 42 -9.68 1.15 4.84
C ILE A 42 -9.71 -0.38 4.78
N VAL A 43 -9.75 -1.02 5.96
CA VAL A 43 -10.02 -2.45 6.11
C VAL A 43 -11.48 -2.61 6.51
N ALA A 44 -12.27 -3.11 5.55
CA ALA A 44 -13.71 -3.33 5.70
C ALA A 44 -14.06 -4.74 5.20
N ASN A 45 -15.20 -5.27 5.65
CA ASN A 45 -15.72 -6.56 5.18
C ASN A 45 -16.04 -6.50 3.67
N GLU A 46 -16.72 -5.43 3.26
CA GLU A 46 -17.12 -5.20 1.89
C GLU A 46 -16.21 -4.15 1.25
N LYS A 47 -15.55 -4.51 0.15
CA LYS A 47 -14.69 -3.60 -0.61
C LYS A 47 -15.52 -2.88 -1.67
N ARG A 48 -15.79 -1.58 -1.46
CA ARG A 48 -16.65 -0.79 -2.37
C ARG A 48 -15.90 0.23 -3.23
N GLU A 49 -14.68 0.58 -2.81
CA GLU A 49 -13.91 1.73 -3.33
C GLU A 49 -12.42 1.37 -3.42
N PHE A 50 -11.67 2.14 -4.21
CA PHE A 50 -10.24 1.88 -4.47
C PHE A 50 -9.38 1.80 -3.20
N TRP A 51 -9.68 2.59 -2.18
CA TRP A 51 -8.95 2.61 -0.90
C TRP A 51 -9.17 1.39 0.00
N HIS A 52 -10.12 0.50 -0.35
CA HIS A 52 -10.24 -0.84 0.24
C HIS A 52 -9.29 -1.86 -0.42
N GLY A 53 -8.78 -1.53 -1.60
CA GLY A 53 -7.92 -2.38 -2.41
C GLY A 53 -6.49 -2.48 -1.89
N GLU A 54 -5.72 -3.36 -2.54
CA GLU A 54 -4.32 -3.61 -2.19
C GLU A 54 -3.31 -2.70 -2.89
N LEU A 55 -3.72 -2.01 -3.96
CA LEU A 55 -2.84 -1.09 -4.67
C LEU A 55 -2.64 0.22 -3.89
N TRP A 56 -3.72 0.73 -3.29
CA TRP A 56 -3.71 2.01 -2.58
C TRP A 56 -2.82 1.99 -1.33
N GLN A 57 -2.81 0.86 -0.62
CA GLN A 57 -2.04 0.64 0.62
C GLN A 57 -0.52 0.64 0.42
N ASP A 58 -0.01 0.20 -0.73
CA ASP A 58 1.43 0.00 -0.93
C ASP A 58 2.10 1.26 -1.50
N SER A 59 1.31 2.30 -1.81
CA SER A 59 1.84 3.56 -2.32
C SER A 59 2.13 4.54 -1.19
N LEU A 60 3.42 4.84 -1.00
CA LEU A 60 3.90 5.91 -0.11
C LEU A 60 3.39 7.31 -0.49
N LEU A 61 2.85 7.48 -1.70
CA LEU A 61 2.42 8.76 -2.25
C LEU A 61 0.94 9.04 -2.06
N PHE A 62 0.12 8.01 -1.79
CA PHE A 62 -1.34 8.12 -1.90
C PHE A 62 -2.10 7.76 -0.61
N GLY A 63 -1.47 7.08 0.34
CA GLY A 63 -2.06 6.78 1.64
C GLY A 63 -1.41 7.56 2.77
N GLU A 64 -2.09 7.59 3.92
CA GLU A 64 -1.48 7.99 5.19
C GLU A 64 -0.22 7.13 5.41
N ASN A 65 0.92 7.79 5.43
CA ASN A 65 2.22 7.11 5.46
C ASN A 65 2.87 7.12 6.83
N LYS A 66 2.22 7.71 7.84
CA LYS A 66 2.74 7.78 9.20
C LYS A 66 1.61 7.71 10.24
N ILE A 67 1.90 7.11 11.39
CA ILE A 67 0.99 7.11 12.54
C ILE A 67 1.75 7.58 13.78
N ARG A 68 1.09 8.39 14.62
CA ARG A 68 1.60 8.75 15.94
C ARG A 68 1.08 7.76 16.97
N THR A 69 1.97 7.19 17.77
CA THR A 69 1.58 6.32 18.88
C THR A 69 1.26 7.09 20.15
N THR A 70 0.77 6.37 21.16
CA THR A 70 0.54 6.89 22.51
C THR A 70 1.82 7.38 23.18
N ASN A 71 2.98 6.85 22.78
CA ASN A 71 4.28 7.24 23.30
C ASN A 71 4.91 8.41 22.51
N GLU A 72 4.12 9.08 21.68
CA GLU A 72 4.53 10.18 20.79
C GLU A 72 5.57 9.81 19.72
N GLU A 73 5.89 8.52 19.56
CA GLU A 73 6.71 8.03 18.46
C GLU A 73 5.92 7.99 17.16
N PHE A 74 6.59 8.30 16.05
CA PHE A 74 6.02 8.18 14.71
C PHE A 74 6.58 6.95 14.01
N TYR A 75 5.68 6.14 13.45
CA TYR A 75 6.07 5.04 12.56
C TYR A 75 5.64 5.37 11.15
N LYS A 76 6.55 5.20 10.20
CA LYS A 76 6.30 5.48 8.78
C LYS A 76 6.30 4.21 7.96
N ALA A 77 5.49 4.20 6.91
CA ALA A 77 5.53 3.19 5.88
C ALA A 77 6.95 3.10 5.28
N GLY A 78 7.46 1.88 5.15
CA GLY A 78 8.83 1.57 4.72
C GLY A 78 9.83 1.38 5.87
N GLU A 79 9.54 1.85 7.09
CA GLU A 79 10.43 1.66 8.24
C GLU A 79 10.38 0.24 8.78
N PHE A 80 11.46 -0.18 9.44
CA PHE A 80 11.49 -1.45 10.16
C PHE A 80 11.25 -1.22 11.64
N LEU A 81 10.47 -2.12 12.24
CA LEU A 81 10.16 -2.11 13.66
C LEU A 81 10.62 -3.42 14.27
N ILE A 82 11.03 -3.34 15.54
CA ILE A 82 11.31 -4.50 16.37
C ILE A 82 10.28 -4.47 17.50
N PHE A 83 9.54 -5.55 17.65
CA PHE A 83 8.61 -5.71 18.76
C PHE A 83 8.85 -7.03 19.48
N ARG A 84 8.48 -7.08 20.75
CA ARG A 84 8.54 -8.28 21.57
C ARG A 84 7.13 -8.82 21.74
N GLU A 85 6.97 -10.10 21.50
CA GLU A 85 5.76 -10.83 21.79
C GLU A 85 6.16 -12.06 22.60
N GLN A 86 5.62 -12.14 23.82
CA GLN A 86 6.05 -13.12 24.84
C GLN A 86 7.57 -13.05 25.08
N SER A 87 8.28 -14.17 24.91
CA SER A 87 9.73 -14.29 25.04
C SER A 87 10.47 -14.15 23.71
N SER A 88 9.76 -13.86 22.61
CA SER A 88 10.34 -13.76 21.27
C SER A 88 10.44 -12.31 20.79
N THR A 89 11.54 -12.01 20.09
CA THR A 89 11.72 -10.74 19.39
C THR A 89 11.48 -10.94 17.90
N PHE A 90 10.66 -10.06 17.35
CA PHE A 90 10.28 -10.07 15.95
C PHE A 90 10.69 -8.76 15.29
N MET A 91 11.07 -8.86 14.02
CA MET A 91 11.32 -7.71 13.17
C MET A 91 10.27 -7.71 12.06
N CYS A 92 9.73 -6.54 11.76
CA CYS A 92 8.79 -6.36 10.67
C CYS A 92 9.07 -5.07 9.91
N ARG A 93 8.59 -4.99 8.68
CA ARG A 93 8.59 -3.75 7.88
C ARG A 93 7.18 -3.19 7.87
N VAL A 94 7.02 -1.91 8.19
CA VAL A 94 5.74 -1.21 8.08
C VAL A 94 5.39 -1.09 6.61
N ARG A 95 4.23 -1.62 6.21
CA ARG A 95 3.69 -1.42 4.87
C ARG A 95 2.87 -0.14 4.77
N SER A 96 1.93 0.03 5.69
CA SER A 96 0.96 1.13 5.60
C SER A 96 0.25 1.36 6.93
N VAL A 97 -0.34 2.54 7.08
CA VAL A 97 -1.35 2.82 8.10
C VAL A 97 -2.70 2.37 7.58
N VAL A 98 -3.49 1.71 8.43
CA VAL A 98 -4.83 1.23 8.08
C VAL A 98 -5.85 1.71 9.10
N ASN A 99 -7.02 2.12 8.65
CA ASN A 99 -8.22 2.28 9.45
C ASN A 99 -9.05 1.00 9.37
N ASN A 100 -9.34 0.38 10.51
CA ASN A 100 -10.14 -0.85 10.56
C ASN A 100 -11.58 -0.54 10.94
N GLU A 101 -12.47 -0.51 9.95
CA GLU A 101 -13.91 -0.27 10.15
C GLU A 101 -14.58 -1.40 10.92
N MET A 102 -14.01 -2.61 10.88
CA MET A 102 -14.51 -3.77 11.63
C MET A 102 -14.15 -3.72 13.12
N ASP A 103 -13.26 -2.80 13.50
CA ASP A 103 -12.79 -2.63 14.88
C ASP A 103 -12.88 -1.15 15.26
N ASN A 104 -14.10 -0.61 15.30
CA ASN A 104 -14.41 0.75 15.75
C ASN A 104 -13.56 1.86 15.11
N ASN A 105 -13.21 1.73 13.83
CA ASN A 105 -12.34 2.68 13.13
C ASN A 105 -10.97 2.88 13.82
N THR A 106 -10.42 1.80 14.39
CA THR A 106 -9.11 1.85 15.00
C THR A 106 -8.01 1.94 13.94
N LEU A 107 -7.10 2.89 14.15
CA LEU A 107 -5.90 3.02 13.34
C LEU A 107 -4.88 1.96 13.77
N LYS A 108 -4.36 1.21 12.78
CA LYS A 108 -3.40 0.13 12.97
C LYS A 108 -2.28 0.24 11.95
N LEU A 109 -1.18 -0.45 12.22
CA LEU A 109 -0.14 -0.68 11.24
C LEU A 109 -0.37 -2.02 10.55
N LYS A 110 -0.28 -2.01 9.22
CA LYS A 110 -0.08 -3.24 8.45
C LYS A 110 1.43 -3.44 8.27
N VAL A 111 1.92 -4.64 8.59
CA VAL A 111 3.34 -4.96 8.60
C VAL A 111 3.63 -6.26 7.83
N ASP A 112 4.82 -6.34 7.24
CA ASP A 112 5.40 -7.57 6.72
C ASP A 112 6.37 -8.15 7.75
N MET A 113 6.13 -9.37 8.22
CA MET A 113 7.03 -10.05 9.17
C MET A 113 8.29 -10.54 8.47
N LEU A 114 9.46 -10.25 9.05
CA LEU A 114 10.73 -10.81 8.56
C LEU A 114 10.90 -12.20 9.16
N LEU A 115 11.02 -13.20 8.29
CA LEU A 115 11.33 -14.56 8.70
C LEU A 115 12.82 -14.69 8.98
N LYS A 116 13.14 -15.28 10.14
CA LYS A 116 14.49 -15.74 10.42
C LYS A 116 14.86 -16.87 9.47
N HIS A 117 16.16 -16.98 9.15
CA HIS A 117 16.68 -18.05 8.30
C HIS A 117 16.21 -19.44 8.76
N GLU A 118 16.21 -19.71 10.06
CA GLU A 118 15.79 -20.98 10.68
C GLU A 118 14.33 -21.35 10.39
N LYS A 119 13.47 -20.37 10.05
CA LYS A 119 12.06 -20.58 9.72
C LYS A 119 11.81 -20.74 8.21
N LEU A 120 12.85 -20.59 7.38
CA LEU A 120 12.72 -20.83 5.96
C LEU A 120 12.63 -22.35 5.71
N PRO A 121 11.75 -22.81 4.80
CA PRO A 121 11.71 -24.22 4.43
C PRO A 121 13.09 -24.64 3.90
N ASN A 122 13.58 -25.80 4.32
CA ASN A 122 14.87 -26.33 3.84
C ASN A 122 14.81 -26.55 2.32
N CYS A 123 15.41 -25.65 1.54
CA CYS A 123 15.50 -25.76 0.08
C CYS A 123 16.55 -26.77 -0.40
N ARG A 124 16.80 -27.87 0.34
CA ARG A 124 17.70 -28.92 -0.14
C ARG A 124 16.93 -29.77 -1.16
N PRO A 125 17.42 -29.93 -2.41
CA PRO A 125 16.82 -30.85 -3.35
C PRO A 125 16.96 -32.28 -2.81
N SER A 126 15.83 -33.00 -2.78
CA SER A 126 15.75 -34.45 -2.52
C SER A 126 16.38 -35.26 -3.64
#